data_AF-A0A925P9C3-F1
#
_entry.id   AF-A0A925P9C3-F1
#
_cell.length_a   1.000
_cell.length_b   1.000
_cell.length_c   1.000
_cell.angle_alpha   90.00
_cell.angle_beta   90.00
_cell.angle_gamma   90.00
#
_symmetry.space_group_name_H-M   'P 1'
#
loop_
_entity.id
_entity.type
_entity.pdbx_description
1 polymer ?
#
loop_
_entity_poly.entity_id
_entity_poly.type
_entity_poly.pdbx_seq_one_letter_code
_entity_poly.pdbx_strand_id
1 'polypeptide(L)'
;LLAALQAAAALAPLALVALGGERFFQLRDPLLWALHHDYIHEFQSLPSALAGEAGWLALPWLWLVVIPAGIALHRLRRSLPHALAPLAVLFVPACVALALTCAQIRWQGLATALCAGLAATLWAHRPTSRAFRIAFPIFLVCAVLQFPVFTFLQREPAEPDRTELASLVVRDVAWALHSATDPKHAVVLSGPTTSTQLAYFGGFRVLGTLYWENLAGLRAAAAIFGAPDSAEALRLCQHHGVTHLVLFSWDDFGAAYARLHRVATEGADATEPAPGSLARLLAENRLPAWLRPLAYDIPPTLGLSDERVQIYEIHPDQTPAEACLHLVHYLREVGDSTAAHATLTRGANLFTTDASRQAAAELARTLGDEALARRFLP
;
A
#
# COMPACT_ATOMS: atom_id res chain seq x y z
N LEU A 1 -0.55 12.51 46.10
CA LEU A 1 -0.39 13.45 44.97
C LEU A 1 0.32 12.81 43.77
N LEU A 2 1.56 12.30 43.92
CA LEU A 2 2.33 11.71 42.82
C LEU A 2 1.63 10.54 42.12
N ALA A 3 1.09 9.58 42.88
CA ALA A 3 0.33 8.45 42.33
C ALA A 3 -0.96 8.86 41.61
N ALA A 4 -1.60 9.96 42.06
CA ALA A 4 -2.79 10.51 41.42
C ALA A 4 -2.45 11.25 40.12
N LEU A 5 -1.33 11.99 40.09
CA LEU A 5 -0.80 12.62 38.87
C LEU A 5 -0.32 11.58 37.85
N GLN A 6 0.29 10.47 38.31
CA GLN A 6 0.70 9.36 37.46
C GLN A 6 -0.50 8.59 36.91
N ALA A 7 -1.50 8.31 37.74
CA ALA A 7 -2.75 7.73 37.27
C ALA A 7 -3.45 8.67 36.28
N ALA A 8 -3.49 9.98 36.54
CA ALA A 8 -4.04 10.96 35.61
C ALA A 8 -3.24 11.02 34.30
N ALA A 9 -1.91 10.97 34.33
CA ALA A 9 -1.08 10.98 33.12
C ALA A 9 -1.20 9.67 32.31
N ALA A 10 -1.32 8.52 32.98
CA ALA A 10 -1.53 7.23 32.32
C ALA A 10 -2.97 7.06 31.78
N LEU A 11 -3.95 7.60 32.50
CA LEU A 11 -5.36 7.55 32.14
C LEU A 11 -5.78 8.70 31.22
N ALA A 12 -5.00 9.77 31.09
CA ALA A 12 -5.35 10.89 30.20
C ALA A 12 -5.44 10.47 28.73
N PRO A 13 -4.47 9.73 28.14
CA PRO A 13 -4.61 9.22 26.78
C PRO A 13 -5.82 8.29 26.62
N LEU A 14 -6.14 7.48 27.63
CA LEU A 14 -7.31 6.61 27.62
C LEU A 14 -8.62 7.35 27.74
N ALA A 15 -8.70 8.32 28.64
CA ALA A 15 -9.85 9.18 28.80
C ALA A 15 -10.06 9.98 27.52
N LEU A 16 -8.98 10.42 26.89
CA LEU A 16 -9.03 11.09 25.59
C LEU A 16 -9.49 10.16 24.47
N VAL A 17 -9.02 8.91 24.41
CA VAL A 17 -9.47 7.89 23.44
C VAL A 17 -10.91 7.42 23.72
N ALA A 18 -11.30 7.25 24.99
CA ALA A 18 -12.60 6.72 25.38
C ALA A 18 -13.70 7.80 25.39
N LEU A 19 -13.39 9.04 25.81
CA LEU A 19 -14.32 10.17 25.80
C LEU A 19 -14.33 10.89 24.45
N GLY A 20 -13.19 10.96 23.76
CA GLY A 20 -13.14 11.38 22.36
C GLY A 20 -13.71 10.31 21.43
N GLY A 21 -13.76 9.06 21.87
CA GLY A 21 -14.14 7.91 21.07
C GLY A 21 -13.23 7.81 19.83
N GLU A 22 -13.85 7.37 18.75
CA GLU A 22 -13.32 7.42 17.40
C GLU A 22 -12.62 8.76 17.04
N ARG A 23 -13.04 9.90 17.60
CA ARG A 23 -12.61 11.27 17.25
C ARG A 23 -11.22 11.70 17.75
N PHE A 24 -10.59 10.98 18.68
CA PHE A 24 -9.31 11.43 19.27
C PHE A 24 -8.09 11.13 18.39
N PHE A 25 -8.20 10.11 17.53
CA PHE A 25 -7.22 9.79 16.49
C PHE A 25 -7.85 9.72 15.09
N GLN A 26 -9.18 9.86 14.95
CA GLN A 26 -9.78 9.96 13.64
C GLN A 26 -9.36 11.24 12.95
N LEU A 27 -8.76 11.04 11.79
CA LEU A 27 -8.91 11.95 10.68
C LEU A 27 -10.42 12.10 10.47
N ARG A 28 -10.98 13.29 10.71
CA ARG A 28 -12.41 13.61 10.46
C ARG A 28 -12.82 13.41 8.99
N ASP A 29 -11.86 13.01 8.16
CA ASP A 29 -11.93 12.78 6.74
C ASP A 29 -12.41 11.33 6.48
N PRO A 30 -13.60 11.12 5.90
CA PRO A 30 -14.13 9.80 5.58
C PRO A 30 -13.21 8.98 4.67
N LEU A 31 -12.47 9.64 3.78
CA LEU A 31 -11.51 8.98 2.89
C LEU A 31 -10.38 8.35 3.70
N LEU A 32 -9.82 9.09 4.65
CA LEU A 32 -8.72 8.58 5.48
C LEU A 32 -9.17 7.51 6.46
N TRP A 33 -10.39 7.62 6.97
CA TRP A 33 -10.98 6.55 7.77
C TRP A 33 -11.09 5.25 6.97
N ALA A 34 -11.68 5.30 5.76
CA ALA A 34 -11.78 4.13 4.90
C ALA A 34 -10.41 3.61 4.45
N LEU A 35 -9.46 4.50 4.14
CA LEU A 35 -8.08 4.12 3.82
C LEU A 35 -7.45 3.29 4.95
N HIS A 36 -7.49 3.83 6.17
CA HIS A 36 -6.88 3.19 7.33
C HIS A 36 -7.60 1.88 7.67
N HIS A 37 -8.93 1.87 7.67
CA HIS A 37 -9.70 0.70 8.08
C HIS A 37 -9.57 -0.46 7.08
N ASP A 38 -9.68 -0.17 5.78
CA ASP A 38 -9.84 -1.20 4.76
C ASP A 38 -8.52 -1.63 4.12
N TYR A 39 -7.52 -0.74 4.03
CA TYR A 39 -6.34 -0.96 3.19
C TYR A 39 -5.01 -0.98 3.94
N ILE A 40 -4.94 -0.49 5.18
CA ILE A 40 -3.69 -0.48 5.97
C ILE A 40 -3.77 -1.50 7.09
N HIS A 41 -3.01 -2.59 6.95
CA HIS A 41 -2.99 -3.71 7.90
C HIS A 41 -2.77 -3.27 9.37
N GLU A 42 -1.90 -2.29 9.62
CA GLU A 42 -1.59 -1.81 10.97
C GLU A 42 -2.80 -1.22 11.72
N PHE A 43 -3.79 -0.71 11.00
CA PHE A 43 -5.00 -0.13 11.59
C PHE A 43 -6.16 -1.13 11.68
N GLN A 44 -5.98 -2.35 11.17
CA GLN A 44 -7.00 -3.39 11.26
C GLN A 44 -7.12 -3.93 12.69
N SER A 45 -8.34 -4.39 12.99
CA SER A 45 -8.62 -5.04 14.26
C SER A 45 -7.89 -6.35 14.39
N LEU A 46 -7.64 -6.77 15.62
CA LEU A 46 -6.95 -8.01 15.84
C LEU A 46 -7.71 -9.23 15.28
N PRO A 47 -9.03 -9.40 15.51
CA PRO A 47 -9.78 -10.50 14.91
C PRO A 47 -9.62 -10.57 13.38
N SER A 48 -9.58 -9.40 12.71
CA SER A 48 -9.37 -9.31 11.26
C SER A 48 -8.03 -9.88 10.83
N ALA A 49 -6.92 -9.56 11.52
CA ALA A 49 -5.62 -10.14 11.19
C ALA A 49 -5.44 -11.58 11.68
N LEU A 50 -6.12 -11.97 12.76
CA LEU A 50 -6.12 -13.37 13.23
C LEU A 50 -6.80 -14.31 12.25
N ALA A 51 -7.74 -13.82 11.45
CA ALA A 51 -8.36 -14.56 10.36
C ALA A 51 -7.41 -14.81 9.18
N GLY A 52 -6.27 -14.11 9.11
CA GLY A 52 -5.21 -14.31 8.11
C GLY A 52 -4.17 -15.36 8.52
N GLU A 53 -3.33 -15.78 7.57
CA GLU A 53 -2.40 -16.92 7.73
C GLU A 53 -1.31 -16.73 8.81
N ALA A 54 -1.03 -15.50 9.24
CA ALA A 54 0.03 -15.17 10.21
C ALA A 54 -0.47 -14.87 11.64
N GLY A 55 -1.78 -14.96 11.90
CA GLY A 55 -2.40 -14.47 13.13
C GLY A 55 -1.96 -15.17 14.44
N TRP A 56 -1.63 -16.46 14.37
CA TRP A 56 -1.49 -17.32 15.55
C TRP A 56 -0.28 -16.99 16.44
N LEU A 57 0.72 -16.26 15.94
CA LEU A 57 1.92 -15.90 16.69
C LEU A 57 1.75 -14.68 17.61
N ALA A 58 0.70 -13.88 17.42
CA ALA A 58 0.73 -12.49 17.88
C ALA A 58 0.25 -12.22 19.32
N LEU A 59 -0.51 -13.08 20.03
CA LEU A 59 -1.17 -12.61 21.27
C LEU A 59 -1.35 -13.49 22.50
N PRO A 60 -1.42 -14.82 22.47
CA PRO A 60 -1.79 -15.57 23.69
C PRO A 60 -0.82 -15.31 24.85
N TRP A 61 0.45 -15.06 24.51
CA TRP A 61 1.54 -14.95 25.46
C TRP A 61 1.67 -13.58 26.13
N LEU A 62 1.12 -12.50 25.56
CA LEU A 62 1.13 -11.17 26.19
C LEU A 62 0.22 -11.13 27.44
N TRP A 63 -0.94 -11.79 27.36
CA TRP A 63 -1.84 -11.96 28.49
C TRP A 63 -1.22 -12.78 29.63
N LEU A 64 -0.29 -13.70 29.31
CA LEU A 64 0.47 -14.46 30.29
C LEU A 64 1.42 -13.61 31.14
N VAL A 65 1.68 -12.34 30.79
CA VAL A 65 2.44 -11.40 31.63
C VAL A 65 1.52 -10.57 32.50
N VAL A 66 0.45 -10.05 31.89
CA VAL A 66 -0.46 -9.13 32.57
C VAL A 66 -1.23 -9.82 33.68
N ILE A 67 -1.66 -11.07 33.47
CA ILE A 67 -2.39 -11.82 34.51
C ILE A 67 -1.52 -12.05 35.76
N PRO A 68 -0.28 -12.60 35.68
CA PRO A 68 0.60 -12.71 36.83
C PRO A 68 0.99 -11.37 37.44
N ALA A 69 1.19 -10.32 36.64
CA ALA A 69 1.49 -8.99 37.14
C ALA A 69 0.34 -8.43 37.99
N GLY A 70 -0.91 -8.61 37.56
CA GLY A 70 -2.10 -8.23 38.32
C GLY A 70 -2.19 -9.01 39.64
N ILE A 71 -1.90 -10.32 39.63
CA ILE A 71 -1.85 -11.15 40.84
C ILE A 71 -0.74 -10.68 41.79
N ALA A 72 0.46 -10.39 41.26
CA ALA A 72 1.59 -9.91 42.03
C ALA A 72 1.30 -8.53 42.65
N LEU A 73 0.74 -7.60 41.89
CA LEU A 73 0.29 -6.29 42.37
C LEU A 73 -0.73 -6.45 43.50
N HIS A 74 -1.70 -7.35 43.35
CA HIS A 74 -2.70 -7.63 44.37
C HIS A 74 -2.11 -8.24 45.66
N ARG A 75 -1.06 -9.06 45.56
CA ARG A 75 -0.40 -9.68 46.72
C ARG A 75 0.57 -8.73 47.41
N LEU A 76 1.38 -8.01 46.63
CA LEU A 76 2.41 -7.08 47.11
C LEU A 76 1.82 -5.81 47.72
N ARG A 77 0.57 -5.44 47.39
CA ARG A 77 -0.14 -4.31 48.01
C ARG A 77 -0.25 -4.37 49.53
N ARG A 78 -0.09 -5.57 50.09
CA ARG A 78 -0.16 -5.81 51.55
C ARG A 78 1.19 -5.72 52.24
N SER A 79 2.31 -5.76 51.52
CA SER A 79 3.62 -6.05 52.11
C SER A 79 4.75 -5.08 51.72
N LEU A 80 4.73 -4.44 50.54
CA LEU A 80 5.85 -3.59 50.10
C LEU A 80 5.39 -2.38 49.26
N PRO A 81 5.09 -1.22 49.88
CA PRO A 81 4.58 -0.04 49.18
C PRO A 81 5.51 0.51 48.09
N HIS A 82 6.82 0.50 48.33
CA HIS A 82 7.81 1.06 47.41
C HIS A 82 8.05 0.19 46.15
N ALA A 83 7.86 -1.12 46.28
CA ALA A 83 7.94 -2.08 45.17
C ALA A 83 6.78 -1.97 44.17
N LEU A 84 5.65 -1.43 44.62
CA LEU A 84 4.43 -1.34 43.83
C LEU A 84 4.45 -0.18 42.83
N ALA A 85 5.20 0.88 43.11
CA ALA A 85 5.21 2.07 42.27
C ALA A 85 5.60 1.77 40.80
N PRO A 86 6.73 1.10 40.50
CA PRO A 86 7.10 0.80 39.11
C PRO A 86 6.15 -0.22 38.46
N LEU A 87 5.67 -1.21 39.22
CA LEU A 87 4.69 -2.19 38.73
C LEU A 87 3.37 -1.53 38.36
N ALA A 88 2.83 -0.66 39.22
CA ALA A 88 1.58 0.05 38.97
C ALA A 88 1.70 1.02 37.78
N VAL A 89 2.85 1.70 37.66
CA VAL A 89 3.13 2.62 36.55
C VAL A 89 3.18 1.91 35.19
N LEU A 90 3.69 0.67 35.13
CA LEU A 90 3.77 -0.09 33.88
C LEU A 90 2.52 -0.94 33.61
N PHE A 91 1.85 -1.43 34.65
CA PHE A 91 0.68 -2.30 34.53
C PHE A 91 -0.48 -1.62 33.81
N VAL A 92 -0.83 -0.39 34.21
CA VAL A 92 -1.97 0.33 33.62
C VAL A 92 -1.75 0.59 32.12
N PRO A 93 -0.64 1.20 31.67
CA PRO A 93 -0.37 1.36 30.24
C PRO A 93 -0.28 0.04 29.48
N ALA A 94 0.26 -1.03 30.08
CA ALA A 94 0.37 -2.34 29.42
C ALA A 94 -1.03 -2.93 29.12
N CYS A 95 -1.93 -2.94 30.11
CA CYS A 95 -3.32 -3.39 29.92
C CYS A 95 -4.03 -2.61 28.82
N VAL A 96 -3.73 -1.32 28.74
CA VAL A 96 -4.36 -0.38 27.82
C VAL A 96 -3.85 -0.61 26.41
N ALA A 97 -2.53 -0.68 26.23
CA ALA A 97 -1.93 -0.98 24.94
C ALA A 97 -2.43 -2.34 24.42
N LEU A 98 -2.59 -3.34 25.29
CA LEU A 98 -3.18 -4.63 24.91
C LEU A 98 -4.65 -4.52 24.48
N ALA A 99 -5.46 -3.78 25.23
CA ALA A 99 -6.85 -3.53 24.84
C ALA A 99 -6.93 -2.78 23.50
N LEU A 100 -6.04 -1.81 23.27
CA LEU A 100 -5.93 -1.11 22.01
C LEU A 100 -5.43 -2.01 20.88
N THR A 101 -4.54 -2.98 21.14
CA THR A 101 -4.13 -3.99 20.14
C THR A 101 -5.31 -4.79 19.64
N CYS A 102 -6.29 -5.11 20.50
CA CYS A 102 -7.51 -5.78 20.06
C CYS A 102 -8.29 -4.94 19.03
N ALA A 103 -8.25 -3.61 19.15
CA ALA A 103 -8.90 -2.69 18.24
C ALA A 103 -8.06 -2.36 16.98
N GLN A 104 -6.74 -2.22 17.13
CA GLN A 104 -5.80 -1.90 16.04
C GLN A 104 -4.42 -2.52 16.30
N ILE A 105 -3.89 -3.29 15.37
CA ILE A 105 -2.65 -4.07 15.54
C ILE A 105 -1.40 -3.20 15.75
N ARG A 106 -1.38 -1.95 15.27
CA ARG A 106 -0.27 -1.01 15.47
C ARG A 106 0.16 -0.84 16.93
N TRP A 107 -0.76 -1.06 17.88
CA TRP A 107 -0.45 -0.97 19.31
C TRP A 107 0.33 -2.19 19.85
N GLN A 108 0.45 -3.27 19.07
CA GLN A 108 1.13 -4.50 19.48
C GLN A 108 2.60 -4.26 19.86
N GLY A 109 3.32 -3.43 19.10
CA GLY A 109 4.71 -3.10 19.41
C GLY A 109 4.85 -2.41 20.78
N LEU A 110 3.99 -1.43 21.05
CA LEU A 110 3.95 -0.74 22.35
C LEU A 110 3.53 -1.68 23.48
N ALA A 111 2.50 -2.51 23.26
CA ALA A 111 2.02 -3.48 24.24
C ALA A 111 3.12 -4.49 24.62
N THR A 112 3.88 -4.95 23.63
CA THR A 112 5.03 -5.85 23.81
C THR A 112 6.13 -5.20 24.65
N ALA A 113 6.50 -3.95 24.33
CA ALA A 113 7.52 -3.22 25.08
C ALA A 113 7.11 -3.00 26.55
N LEU A 114 5.86 -2.63 26.80
CA LEU A 114 5.32 -2.42 28.15
C LEU A 114 5.24 -3.73 28.94
N CYS A 115 4.83 -4.84 28.30
CA CYS A 115 4.82 -6.16 28.93
C CYS A 115 6.24 -6.63 29.28
N ALA A 116 7.23 -6.38 28.42
CA ALA A 116 8.63 -6.70 28.72
C ALA A 116 9.15 -5.91 29.93
N GLY A 117 8.83 -4.62 30.05
CA GLY A 117 9.15 -3.81 31.22
C GLY A 117 8.47 -4.30 32.50
N LEU A 118 7.18 -4.65 32.41
CA LEU A 118 6.41 -5.21 33.51
C LEU A 118 7.01 -6.53 34.01
N ALA A 119 7.35 -7.41 33.07
CA ALA A 119 8.05 -8.66 33.34
C ALA A 119 9.38 -8.39 34.06
N ALA A 120 10.26 -7.54 33.50
CA ALA A 120 11.57 -7.22 34.10
C ALA A 120 11.43 -6.67 35.52
N THR A 121 10.40 -5.85 35.77
CA THR A 121 10.11 -5.31 37.09
C THR A 121 9.69 -6.42 38.07
N LEU A 122 8.82 -7.35 37.67
CA LEU A 122 8.45 -8.50 38.50
C LEU A 122 9.65 -9.38 38.86
N TRP A 123 10.56 -9.57 37.91
CA TRP A 123 11.78 -10.35 38.12
C TRP A 123 12.75 -9.70 39.11
N ALA A 124 12.92 -8.38 39.03
CA ALA A 124 13.76 -7.62 39.95
C ALA A 124 13.32 -7.78 41.42
N HIS A 125 12.03 -8.06 41.65
CA HIS A 125 11.45 -8.26 42.99
C HIS A 125 11.64 -9.68 43.54
N ARG A 126 12.52 -10.48 42.92
CA ARG A 126 13.04 -11.77 43.40
C ARG A 126 11.96 -12.78 43.83
N PRO A 127 11.35 -13.47 42.87
CA PRO A 127 10.51 -14.64 43.14
C PRO A 127 11.28 -15.68 43.98
N THR A 128 10.63 -16.18 45.03
CA THR A 128 11.20 -17.16 45.97
C THR A 128 11.27 -18.58 45.39
N SER A 129 10.50 -18.89 44.34
CA SER A 129 10.46 -20.23 43.76
C SER A 129 11.48 -20.42 42.63
N ARG A 130 12.18 -21.57 42.66
CA ARG A 130 13.14 -21.99 41.63
C ARG A 130 12.49 -22.09 40.23
N ALA A 131 11.22 -22.51 40.17
CA ALA A 131 10.47 -22.62 38.93
C ALA A 131 10.30 -21.25 38.22
N PHE A 132 9.95 -20.19 38.97
CA PHE A 132 9.82 -18.86 38.39
C PHE A 132 11.16 -18.30 37.93
N ARG A 133 12.25 -18.59 38.68
CA ARG A 133 13.62 -18.23 38.29
C ARG A 133 14.09 -18.87 36.98
N ILE A 134 13.43 -19.91 36.49
CA ILE A 134 13.79 -20.57 35.24
C ILE A 134 12.78 -20.23 34.14
N ALA A 135 11.49 -20.28 34.45
CA ALA A 135 10.42 -20.02 33.48
C ALA A 135 10.41 -18.56 32.98
N PHE A 136 10.78 -17.60 33.82
CA PHE A 136 10.73 -16.18 33.47
C PHE A 136 11.79 -15.74 32.43
N PRO A 137 13.09 -16.07 32.53
CA PRO A 137 14.05 -15.70 31.51
C PRO A 137 13.71 -16.39 30.19
N ILE A 138 13.21 -17.63 30.22
CA ILE A 138 12.68 -18.31 29.03
C ILE A 138 11.51 -17.52 28.44
N PHE A 139 10.54 -17.10 29.27
CA PHE A 139 9.44 -16.27 28.83
C PHE A 139 9.89 -14.93 28.22
N LEU A 140 10.79 -14.20 28.89
CA LEU A 140 11.30 -12.91 28.40
C LEU A 140 12.08 -13.08 27.10
N VAL A 141 12.87 -14.14 27.00
CA VAL A 141 13.57 -14.55 25.78
C VAL A 141 12.55 -14.87 24.69
N CYS A 142 11.53 -15.67 24.92
CA CYS A 142 10.49 -15.94 23.92
C CYS A 142 9.69 -14.68 23.53
N ALA A 143 9.41 -13.77 24.47
CA ALA A 143 8.66 -12.53 24.24
C ALA A 143 9.46 -11.48 23.45
N VAL A 144 10.76 -11.36 23.74
CA VAL A 144 11.67 -10.42 23.04
C VAL A 144 12.18 -11.02 21.74
N LEU A 145 12.52 -12.31 21.75
CA LEU A 145 13.00 -13.02 20.58
C LEU A 145 11.88 -13.45 19.64
N GLN A 146 10.59 -13.25 19.93
CA GLN A 146 9.53 -13.62 18.98
C GLN A 146 9.79 -13.05 17.58
N PHE A 147 10.24 -11.79 17.49
CA PHE A 147 10.45 -11.12 16.23
C PHE A 147 11.77 -11.57 15.61
N PRO A 148 12.93 -11.56 16.31
CA PRO A 148 14.16 -12.17 15.82
C PRO A 148 14.03 -13.65 15.42
N VAL A 149 13.32 -14.48 16.19
CA VAL A 149 13.08 -15.91 15.94
C VAL A 149 12.12 -16.06 14.78
N PHE A 150 11.06 -15.27 14.68
CA PHE A 150 10.21 -15.26 13.51
C PHE A 150 10.99 -14.87 12.26
N THR A 151 11.74 -13.76 12.28
CA THR A 151 12.61 -13.34 11.19
C THR A 151 13.69 -14.39 10.87
N PHE A 152 14.20 -15.10 11.88
CA PHE A 152 15.19 -16.16 11.70
C PHE A 152 14.57 -17.47 11.15
N LEU A 153 13.36 -17.82 11.57
CA LEU A 153 12.62 -19.00 11.09
C LEU A 153 12.01 -18.76 9.71
N GLN A 154 11.62 -17.52 9.41
CA GLN A 154 11.24 -17.05 8.07
C GLN A 154 12.43 -16.62 7.23
N ARG A 155 13.65 -16.93 7.68
CA ARG A 155 14.83 -16.73 6.87
C ARG A 155 14.82 -17.79 5.77
N GLU A 156 14.13 -17.46 4.69
CA GLU A 156 14.37 -18.07 3.39
C GLU A 156 15.89 -17.97 3.08
N PRO A 157 16.45 -18.89 2.27
CA PRO A 157 17.85 -18.84 1.87
C PRO A 157 18.22 -17.46 1.28
N ALA A 158 19.51 -17.17 1.12
CA ALA A 158 20.07 -15.87 0.69
C ALA A 158 19.59 -15.34 -0.69
N GLU A 159 18.57 -15.95 -1.28
CA GLU A 159 17.85 -15.44 -2.42
C GLU A 159 16.97 -14.26 -1.99
N PRO A 160 16.97 -13.18 -2.79
CA PRO A 160 16.15 -12.01 -2.48
C PRO A 160 14.66 -12.38 -2.46
N ASP A 161 13.95 -11.90 -1.43
CA ASP A 161 12.51 -12.12 -1.29
C ASP A 161 11.75 -11.41 -2.43
N ARG A 162 10.55 -11.91 -2.78
CA ARG A 162 9.64 -11.29 -3.76
C ARG A 162 9.49 -9.77 -3.59
N THR A 163 9.42 -9.27 -2.36
CA THR A 163 9.32 -7.84 -2.02
C THR A 163 10.59 -7.07 -2.38
N GLU A 164 11.75 -7.68 -2.16
CA GLU A 164 13.05 -7.11 -2.56
C GLU A 164 13.17 -7.09 -4.08
N LEU A 165 12.81 -8.19 -4.74
CA LEU A 165 12.76 -8.30 -6.20
C LEU A 165 11.78 -7.29 -6.82
N ALA A 166 10.57 -7.15 -6.27
CA ALA A 166 9.61 -6.15 -6.69
C ALA A 166 10.17 -4.73 -6.54
N SER A 167 10.86 -4.44 -5.43
CA SER A 167 11.51 -3.14 -5.22
C SER A 167 12.65 -2.87 -6.21
N LEU A 168 13.39 -3.91 -6.63
CA LEU A 168 14.37 -3.82 -7.70
C LEU A 168 13.72 -3.46 -9.04
N VAL A 169 12.56 -4.05 -9.35
CA VAL A 169 11.79 -3.70 -10.54
C VAL A 169 11.31 -2.25 -10.47
N VAL A 170 10.79 -1.77 -9.33
CA VAL A 170 10.38 -0.37 -9.20
C VAL A 170 11.56 0.59 -9.41
N ARG A 171 12.75 0.23 -8.90
CA ARG A 171 13.98 1.01 -9.14
C ARG A 171 14.36 1.03 -10.61
N ASP A 172 14.27 -0.09 -11.30
CA ASP A 172 14.58 -0.20 -12.73
C ASP A 172 13.58 0.58 -13.59
N VAL A 173 12.27 0.46 -13.30
CA VAL A 173 11.21 1.30 -13.89
C VAL A 173 11.49 2.78 -13.67
N ALA A 174 11.89 3.17 -12.45
CA ALA A 174 12.21 4.55 -12.15
C ALA A 174 13.40 5.04 -13.00
N TRP A 175 14.43 4.22 -13.18
CA TRP A 175 15.57 4.53 -14.04
C TRP A 175 15.19 4.61 -15.53
N ALA A 176 14.38 3.67 -16.02
CA ALA A 176 13.88 3.67 -17.39
C ALA A 176 13.04 4.92 -17.68
N LEU A 177 12.12 5.28 -16.77
CA LEU A 177 11.29 6.47 -16.89
C LEU A 177 12.13 7.75 -16.81
N HIS A 178 13.14 7.79 -15.93
CA HIS A 178 14.06 8.92 -15.81
C HIS A 178 14.93 9.09 -17.06
N SER A 179 15.26 8.00 -17.74
CA SER A 179 16.04 8.03 -18.99
C SER A 179 15.19 8.49 -20.18
N ALA A 180 13.88 8.24 -20.13
CA ALA A 180 12.94 8.58 -21.18
C ALA A 180 12.32 9.99 -21.02
N THR A 181 12.39 10.59 -19.83
CA THR A 181 11.66 11.83 -19.49
C THR A 181 12.51 12.78 -18.65
N ASP A 182 12.18 14.08 -18.62
CA ASP A 182 12.78 14.99 -17.63
C ASP A 182 12.08 14.82 -16.27
N PRO A 183 12.77 14.30 -15.23
CA PRO A 183 12.17 14.01 -13.93
C PRO A 183 11.60 15.24 -13.23
N LYS A 184 12.15 16.43 -13.51
CA LYS A 184 11.67 17.68 -12.90
C LYS A 184 10.29 18.08 -13.40
N HIS A 185 9.92 17.59 -14.57
CA HIS A 185 8.64 17.87 -15.24
C HIS A 185 7.70 16.67 -15.20
N ALA A 186 8.19 15.47 -14.87
CA ALA A 186 7.38 14.29 -14.73
C ALA A 186 6.60 14.26 -13.40
N VAL A 187 5.28 14.12 -13.50
CA VAL A 187 4.38 13.87 -12.37
C VAL A 187 3.76 12.50 -12.57
N VAL A 188 4.07 11.58 -11.65
CA VAL A 188 3.68 10.17 -11.76
C VAL A 188 2.54 9.86 -10.80
N LEU A 189 1.50 9.22 -11.32
CA LEU A 189 0.42 8.63 -10.53
C LEU A 189 0.56 7.11 -10.54
N SER A 190 0.64 6.51 -9.36
CA SER A 190 0.81 5.08 -9.16
C SER A 190 0.03 4.59 -7.94
N GLY A 191 0.20 3.32 -7.58
CA GLY A 191 -0.22 2.83 -6.27
C GLY A 191 0.51 3.57 -5.15
N PRO A 192 -0.05 3.61 -3.92
CA PRO A 192 0.45 4.51 -2.90
C PRO A 192 1.81 4.10 -2.33
N THR A 193 2.12 2.80 -2.35
CA THR A 193 3.43 2.26 -1.92
C THR A 193 4.49 2.58 -2.97
N THR A 194 4.21 2.23 -4.22
CA THR A 194 5.11 2.40 -5.36
C THR A 194 5.30 3.85 -5.75
N SER A 195 4.31 4.74 -5.52
CA SER A 195 4.49 6.20 -5.63
C SER A 195 5.62 6.69 -4.74
N THR A 196 5.72 6.21 -3.50
CA THR A 196 6.81 6.58 -2.58
C THR A 196 8.16 6.08 -3.11
N GLN A 197 8.20 4.86 -3.64
CA GLN A 197 9.42 4.26 -4.21
C GLN A 197 9.86 4.98 -5.49
N LEU A 198 8.93 5.36 -6.37
CA LEU A 198 9.20 6.13 -7.59
C LEU A 198 9.73 7.53 -7.26
N ALA A 199 9.17 8.20 -6.24
CA ALA A 199 9.71 9.46 -5.75
C ALA A 199 11.13 9.28 -5.20
N TYR A 200 11.38 8.20 -4.45
CA TYR A 200 12.69 7.91 -3.86
C TYR A 200 13.77 7.55 -4.89
N PHE A 201 13.49 6.60 -5.80
CA PHE A 201 14.47 6.10 -6.77
C PHE A 201 14.63 7.02 -7.99
N GLY A 202 13.52 7.61 -8.48
CA GLY A 202 13.50 8.39 -9.71
C GLY A 202 13.54 9.91 -9.51
N GLY A 203 13.28 10.38 -8.29
CA GLY A 203 13.17 11.82 -7.99
C GLY A 203 11.90 12.47 -8.53
N PHE A 204 10.87 11.66 -8.87
CA PHE A 204 9.64 12.15 -9.47
C PHE A 204 8.74 12.89 -8.47
N ARG A 205 7.95 13.83 -8.98
CA ARG A 205 6.77 14.31 -8.26
C ARG A 205 5.68 13.24 -8.35
N VAL A 206 5.08 12.86 -7.23
CA VAL A 206 4.09 11.78 -7.20
C VAL A 206 2.77 12.20 -6.56
N LEU A 207 1.70 11.53 -6.95
CA LEU A 207 0.38 11.66 -6.32
C LEU A 207 0.01 10.39 -5.57
N GLY A 208 -0.62 10.59 -4.41
CA GLY A 208 -1.32 9.53 -3.70
C GLY A 208 -0.42 8.65 -2.84
N THR A 209 0.46 9.23 -2.03
CA THR A 209 1.17 8.44 -1.02
C THR A 209 0.32 8.26 0.24
N LEU A 210 0.63 7.24 1.05
CA LEU A 210 -0.06 7.00 2.34
C LEU A 210 0.35 8.00 3.44
N TYR A 211 1.28 8.92 3.16
CA TYR A 211 1.69 9.94 4.13
C TYR A 211 0.57 10.95 4.34
N TRP A 212 0.26 11.26 5.59
CA TRP A 212 -0.85 12.14 5.96
C TRP A 212 -0.64 13.57 5.42
N GLU A 213 0.62 13.98 5.22
CA GLU A 213 1.01 15.23 4.57
C GLU A 213 0.60 15.28 3.09
N ASN A 214 0.41 14.13 2.43
CA ASN A 214 0.01 14.01 1.04
C ASN A 214 -1.50 13.78 0.85
N LEU A 215 -2.33 14.05 1.86
CA LEU A 215 -3.79 13.86 1.77
C LEU A 215 -4.42 14.49 0.51
N ALA A 216 -3.98 15.70 0.13
CA ALA A 216 -4.46 16.35 -1.08
C ALA A 216 -4.11 15.55 -2.36
N GLY A 217 -2.90 14.98 -2.42
CA GLY A 217 -2.47 14.11 -3.51
C GLY A 217 -3.22 12.78 -3.54
N LEU A 218 -3.51 12.19 -2.38
CA LEU A 218 -4.33 10.99 -2.26
C LEU A 218 -5.77 11.22 -2.71
N ARG A 219 -6.37 12.36 -2.34
CA ARG A 219 -7.69 12.79 -2.83
C ARG A 219 -7.70 12.99 -4.34
N ALA A 220 -6.63 13.57 -4.90
CA ALA A 220 -6.47 13.76 -6.34
C ALA A 220 -6.36 12.40 -7.08
N ALA A 221 -5.52 11.49 -6.60
CA ALA A 221 -5.40 10.14 -7.13
C ALA A 221 -6.74 9.39 -7.10
N ALA A 222 -7.42 9.43 -5.95
CA ALA A 222 -8.76 8.87 -5.79
C ALA A 222 -9.75 9.45 -6.81
N ALA A 223 -9.79 10.77 -6.97
CA ALA A 223 -10.68 11.43 -7.92
C ALA A 223 -10.37 11.06 -9.38
N ILE A 224 -9.10 10.94 -9.77
CA ILE A 224 -8.71 10.55 -11.13
C ILE A 224 -9.19 9.13 -11.45
N PHE A 225 -8.93 8.16 -10.57
CA PHE A 225 -9.35 6.78 -10.77
C PHE A 225 -10.86 6.58 -10.62
N GLY A 226 -11.50 7.38 -9.77
CA GLY A 226 -12.94 7.38 -9.50
C GLY A 226 -13.77 8.27 -10.40
N ALA A 227 -13.17 8.97 -11.37
CA ALA A 227 -13.87 9.82 -12.32
C ALA A 227 -14.97 9.01 -13.04
N PRO A 228 -16.15 9.60 -13.32
CA PRO A 228 -17.27 8.88 -13.91
C PRO A 228 -16.99 8.43 -15.35
N ASP A 229 -16.11 9.14 -16.05
CA ASP A 229 -15.73 8.84 -17.42
C ASP A 229 -14.27 9.21 -17.71
N SER A 230 -13.81 8.78 -18.88
CA SER A 230 -12.45 8.99 -19.36
C SER A 230 -12.10 10.45 -19.62
N ALA A 231 -13.07 11.30 -19.99
CA ALA A 231 -12.82 12.71 -20.27
C ALA A 231 -12.60 13.50 -18.97
N GLU A 232 -13.40 13.19 -17.93
CA GLU A 232 -13.22 13.78 -16.60
C GLU A 232 -11.91 13.30 -15.95
N ALA A 233 -11.54 12.02 -16.13
CA ALA A 233 -10.24 11.52 -15.70
C ALA A 233 -9.08 12.31 -16.34
N LEU A 234 -9.15 12.56 -17.66
CA LEU A 234 -8.15 13.38 -18.35
C LEU A 234 -8.10 14.81 -17.81
N ARG A 235 -9.26 15.44 -17.61
CA ARG A 235 -9.34 16.80 -17.06
C ARG A 235 -8.68 16.87 -15.68
N LEU A 236 -8.90 15.88 -14.82
CA LEU A 236 -8.27 15.80 -13.50
C LEU A 236 -6.75 15.53 -13.61
N CYS A 237 -6.31 14.65 -14.50
CA CYS A 237 -4.89 14.46 -14.79
C CYS A 237 -4.22 15.78 -15.19
N GLN A 238 -4.79 16.52 -16.15
CA GLN A 238 -4.28 17.82 -16.59
C GLN A 238 -4.28 18.85 -15.47
N HIS A 239 -5.36 18.90 -14.67
CA HIS A 239 -5.46 19.81 -13.53
C HIS A 239 -4.35 19.60 -12.49
N HIS A 240 -4.01 18.33 -12.23
CA HIS A 240 -2.94 17.96 -11.29
C HIS A 240 -1.56 17.85 -11.96
N GLY A 241 -1.48 18.11 -13.27
CA GLY A 241 -0.24 18.04 -14.05
C GLY A 241 0.33 16.63 -14.17
N VAL A 242 -0.49 15.58 -14.03
CA VAL A 242 -0.06 14.18 -14.20
C VAL A 242 0.42 13.98 -15.63
N THR A 243 1.63 13.44 -15.77
CA THR A 243 2.22 13.13 -17.07
C THR A 243 2.36 11.63 -17.30
N HIS A 244 2.42 10.83 -16.25
CA HIS A 244 2.54 9.38 -16.35
C HIS A 244 1.63 8.64 -15.36
N LEU A 245 1.06 7.53 -15.81
CA LEU A 245 0.46 6.50 -14.96
C LEU A 245 1.39 5.29 -14.94
N VAL A 246 1.72 4.78 -13.76
CA VAL A 246 2.51 3.57 -13.61
C VAL A 246 1.76 2.61 -12.70
N LEU A 247 1.34 1.45 -13.23
CA LEU A 247 0.58 0.46 -12.47
C LEU A 247 1.42 -0.80 -12.28
N PHE A 248 1.59 -1.19 -11.04
CA PHE A 248 2.25 -2.43 -10.64
C PHE A 248 1.19 -3.41 -10.16
N SER A 249 1.22 -4.66 -10.63
CA SER A 249 0.23 -5.67 -10.20
C SER A 249 0.24 -5.94 -8.70
N TRP A 250 1.39 -5.80 -8.04
CA TRP A 250 1.55 -5.98 -6.60
C TRP A 250 1.20 -4.73 -5.77
N ASP A 251 0.88 -3.61 -6.41
CA ASP A 251 0.39 -2.37 -5.78
C ASP A 251 -0.80 -1.82 -6.58
N ASP A 252 -1.68 -2.72 -7.05
CA ASP A 252 -2.88 -2.38 -7.83
C ASP A 252 -3.93 -1.74 -6.92
N PHE A 253 -3.83 -0.41 -6.82
CA PHE A 253 -4.70 0.40 -5.97
C PHE A 253 -5.77 1.15 -6.77
N GLY A 254 -5.92 0.90 -8.08
CA GLY A 254 -6.83 1.67 -8.94
C GLY A 254 -8.30 1.55 -8.50
N ALA A 255 -8.76 0.33 -8.25
CA ALA A 255 -10.13 0.09 -7.76
C ALA A 255 -10.33 0.63 -6.34
N ALA A 256 -9.30 0.53 -5.49
CA ALA A 256 -9.32 1.08 -4.14
C ALA A 256 -9.44 2.61 -4.16
N TYR A 257 -8.67 3.29 -5.01
CA TYR A 257 -8.79 4.73 -5.26
C TYR A 257 -10.19 5.13 -5.69
N ALA A 258 -10.77 4.42 -6.66
CA ALA A 258 -12.11 4.70 -7.12
C ALA A 258 -13.15 4.54 -5.99
N ARG A 259 -13.04 3.48 -5.18
CA ARG A 259 -13.91 3.30 -4.00
C ARG A 259 -13.72 4.42 -2.96
N LEU A 260 -12.46 4.77 -2.65
CA LEU A 260 -12.15 5.84 -1.70
C LEU A 260 -12.70 7.19 -2.15
N HIS A 261 -12.69 7.49 -3.45
CA HIS A 261 -13.33 8.68 -4.00
C HIS A 261 -14.82 8.69 -3.69
N ARG A 262 -15.50 7.57 -3.93
CA ARG A 262 -16.93 7.47 -3.64
C ARG A 262 -17.24 7.57 -2.15
N VAL A 263 -16.43 6.96 -1.29
CA VAL A 263 -16.61 7.14 0.17
C VAL A 263 -16.47 8.61 0.57
N ALA A 264 -15.56 9.35 -0.08
CA ALA A 264 -15.38 10.77 0.17
C ALA A 264 -16.55 11.64 -0.30
N THR A 265 -17.28 11.23 -1.34
CA THR A 265 -18.36 12.01 -1.96
C THR A 265 -19.77 11.56 -1.56
N GLU A 266 -19.99 10.26 -1.44
CA GLU A 266 -21.29 9.59 -1.22
C GLU A 266 -21.43 9.02 0.20
N GLY A 267 -20.32 8.85 0.94
CA GLY A 267 -20.31 8.29 2.30
C GLY A 267 -19.95 6.80 2.36
N ALA A 268 -19.96 6.24 3.58
CA ALA A 268 -19.40 4.91 3.86
C ALA A 268 -20.09 3.72 3.15
N ASP A 269 -21.35 3.89 2.73
CA ASP A 269 -22.12 2.85 2.03
C ASP A 269 -21.80 2.75 0.52
N ALA A 270 -20.87 3.57 0.02
CA ALA A 270 -20.44 3.53 -1.37
C ALA A 270 -19.74 2.21 -1.73
N THR A 271 -20.24 1.53 -2.76
CA THR A 271 -19.74 0.22 -3.22
C THR A 271 -18.78 0.34 -4.42
N GLU A 272 -18.69 -0.64 -5.31
CA GLU A 272 -17.73 -0.76 -6.44
C GLU A 272 -17.58 0.46 -7.39
N PRO A 273 -16.50 0.56 -8.19
CA PRO A 273 -16.28 1.70 -9.10
C PRO A 273 -17.44 1.98 -10.06
N ALA A 274 -17.69 3.26 -10.37
CA ALA A 274 -18.71 3.64 -11.35
C ALA A 274 -18.41 3.05 -12.74
N PRO A 275 -19.45 2.71 -13.53
CA PRO A 275 -19.28 2.34 -14.93
C PRO A 275 -18.56 3.45 -15.70
N GLY A 276 -17.49 3.12 -16.43
CA GLY A 276 -16.73 4.10 -17.23
C GLY A 276 -15.55 4.77 -16.51
N SER A 277 -15.36 4.48 -15.22
CA SER A 277 -14.21 4.98 -14.46
C SER A 277 -12.87 4.50 -15.02
N LEU A 278 -11.82 5.30 -14.84
CA LEU A 278 -10.48 4.96 -15.32
C LEU A 278 -10.00 3.62 -14.73
N ALA A 279 -10.26 3.37 -13.44
CA ALA A 279 -9.95 2.09 -12.80
C ALA A 279 -10.59 0.91 -13.54
N ARG A 280 -11.87 1.03 -13.90
CA ARG A 280 -12.60 -0.02 -14.65
C ARG A 280 -12.08 -0.16 -16.08
N LEU A 281 -11.83 0.96 -16.77
CA LEU A 281 -11.33 0.95 -18.15
C LEU A 281 -9.98 0.21 -18.24
N LEU A 282 -9.07 0.47 -17.30
CA LEU A 282 -7.77 -0.20 -17.25
C LEU A 282 -7.91 -1.69 -16.89
N ALA A 283 -8.79 -2.03 -15.93
CA ALA A 283 -9.07 -3.43 -15.60
C ALA A 283 -9.67 -4.22 -16.78
N GLU A 284 -10.45 -3.57 -17.65
CA GLU A 284 -11.03 -4.17 -18.86
C GLU A 284 -10.09 -4.11 -20.09
N ASN A 285 -8.83 -3.69 -19.93
CA ASN A 285 -7.88 -3.44 -21.03
C ASN A 285 -8.40 -2.49 -22.11
N ARG A 286 -9.24 -1.52 -21.73
CA ARG A 286 -9.80 -0.49 -22.61
C ARG A 286 -9.05 0.83 -22.44
N LEU A 287 -7.96 0.98 -23.18
CA LEU A 287 -7.12 2.17 -23.15
C LEU A 287 -7.84 3.40 -23.73
N PRO A 288 -8.00 4.49 -22.95
CA PRO A 288 -8.39 5.79 -23.47
C PRO A 288 -7.46 6.30 -24.58
N ALA A 289 -8.03 7.04 -25.53
CA ALA A 289 -7.26 7.63 -26.64
C ALA A 289 -6.27 8.73 -26.21
N TRP A 290 -6.25 9.16 -24.95
CA TRP A 290 -5.25 10.10 -24.41
C TRP A 290 -4.15 9.40 -23.60
N LEU A 291 -4.20 8.07 -23.50
CA LEU A 291 -3.12 7.28 -22.92
C LEU A 291 -2.27 6.67 -24.03
N ARG A 292 -0.96 6.86 -23.92
CA ARG A 292 0.03 6.19 -24.75
C ARG A 292 0.74 5.13 -23.91
N PRO A 293 0.60 3.83 -24.25
CA PRO A 293 1.33 2.79 -23.54
C PRO A 293 2.83 2.85 -23.87
N LEU A 294 3.67 2.63 -22.86
CA LEU A 294 5.12 2.53 -22.97
C LEU A 294 5.52 1.09 -22.59
N ALA A 295 6.35 0.46 -23.43
CA ALA A 295 6.79 -0.91 -23.20
C ALA A 295 7.77 -0.98 -22.01
N TYR A 296 7.53 -1.95 -21.13
CA TYR A 296 8.45 -2.32 -20.06
C TYR A 296 8.24 -3.79 -19.74
N ASP A 297 9.31 -4.57 -19.85
CA ASP A 297 9.30 -6.00 -19.53
C ASP A 297 10.08 -6.26 -18.26
N ILE A 298 9.47 -7.00 -17.33
CA ILE A 298 10.17 -7.48 -16.15
C ILE A 298 11.18 -8.54 -16.61
N PRO A 299 12.49 -8.41 -16.27
CA PRO A 299 13.47 -9.40 -16.65
C PRO A 299 13.07 -10.81 -16.20
N PRO A 300 12.96 -11.81 -17.10
CA PRO A 300 12.51 -13.16 -16.76
C PRO A 300 13.36 -13.84 -15.69
N THR A 301 14.62 -13.42 -15.56
CA THR A 301 15.57 -13.91 -14.56
C THR A 301 15.20 -13.56 -13.11
N LEU A 302 14.25 -12.64 -12.89
CA LEU A 302 13.80 -12.25 -11.55
C LEU A 302 12.71 -13.16 -10.99
N GLY A 303 12.18 -14.13 -11.75
CA GLY A 303 11.16 -15.06 -11.26
C GLY A 303 9.81 -14.42 -10.94
N LEU A 304 9.52 -13.23 -11.48
CA LEU A 304 8.26 -12.49 -11.31
C LEU A 304 7.34 -12.65 -12.53
N SER A 305 7.18 -13.87 -13.03
CA SER A 305 6.47 -14.13 -14.31
C SER A 305 4.99 -13.79 -14.30
N ASP A 306 4.36 -13.80 -13.13
CA ASP A 306 2.93 -13.47 -12.96
C ASP A 306 2.70 -11.98 -12.68
N GLU A 307 3.78 -11.22 -12.49
CA GLU A 307 3.72 -9.80 -12.24
C GLU A 307 3.79 -8.99 -13.52
N ARG A 308 3.22 -7.79 -13.49
CA ARG A 308 3.23 -6.87 -14.62
C ARG A 308 3.42 -5.43 -14.15
N VAL A 309 4.09 -4.67 -15.01
CA VAL A 309 4.16 -3.22 -14.92
C VAL A 309 3.50 -2.64 -16.17
N GLN A 310 2.56 -1.73 -15.98
CA GLN A 310 1.93 -0.99 -17.07
C GLN A 310 2.31 0.47 -16.95
N ILE A 311 2.98 1.01 -17.96
CA ILE A 311 3.39 2.41 -18.00
C ILE A 311 2.60 3.11 -19.09
N TYR A 312 1.99 4.23 -18.75
CA TYR A 312 1.27 5.07 -19.69
C TYR A 312 1.72 6.52 -19.59
N GLU A 313 1.99 7.14 -20.74
CA GLU A 313 2.18 8.58 -20.89
C GLU A 313 0.81 9.25 -21.14
N ILE A 314 0.57 10.38 -20.47
CA ILE A 314 -0.61 11.23 -20.68
C ILE A 314 -0.37 12.08 -21.94
N HIS A 315 -1.07 11.77 -23.02
CA HIS A 315 -0.89 12.40 -24.32
C HIS A 315 -2.24 12.92 -24.88
N PRO A 316 -2.77 14.04 -24.36
CA PRO A 316 -4.13 14.51 -24.67
C PRO A 316 -4.34 14.88 -26.15
N ASP A 317 -3.28 15.34 -26.82
CA ASP A 317 -3.38 15.91 -28.17
C ASP A 317 -3.30 14.85 -29.27
N GLN A 318 -3.16 13.55 -28.92
CA GLN A 318 -3.09 12.51 -29.95
C GLN A 318 -4.45 12.25 -30.57
N THR A 319 -4.46 12.14 -31.89
CA THR A 319 -5.61 11.70 -32.68
C THR A 319 -5.89 10.21 -32.44
N PRO A 320 -7.11 9.73 -32.72
CA PRO A 320 -7.42 8.30 -32.64
C PRO A 320 -6.51 7.42 -33.52
N ALA A 321 -6.04 7.96 -34.66
CA ALA A 321 -5.09 7.28 -35.54
C ALA A 321 -3.72 7.13 -34.87
N GLU A 322 -3.20 8.19 -34.25
CA GLU A 322 -1.93 8.15 -33.51
C GLU A 322 -2.02 7.23 -32.30
N ALA A 323 -3.10 7.30 -31.51
CA ALA A 323 -3.32 6.39 -30.39
C ALA A 323 -3.32 4.91 -30.84
N CYS A 324 -3.95 4.61 -31.99
CA CYS A 324 -3.91 3.28 -32.60
C CYS A 324 -2.48 2.88 -32.97
N LEU A 325 -1.73 3.74 -33.65
CA LEU A 325 -0.33 3.44 -34.03
C LEU A 325 0.57 3.22 -32.81
N HIS A 326 0.44 4.05 -31.77
CA HIS A 326 1.15 3.89 -30.51
C HIS A 326 0.84 2.55 -29.83
N LEU A 327 -0.43 2.14 -29.81
CA LEU A 327 -0.81 0.83 -29.28
C LEU A 327 -0.20 -0.32 -30.09
N VAL A 328 -0.18 -0.22 -31.43
CA VAL A 328 0.42 -1.27 -32.27
C VAL A 328 1.94 -1.33 -32.08
N HIS A 329 2.63 -0.18 -31.95
CA HIS A 329 4.04 -0.13 -31.61
C HIS A 329 4.32 -0.81 -30.26
N TYR A 330 3.56 -0.47 -29.23
CA TYR A 330 3.66 -1.10 -27.91
C TYR A 330 3.46 -2.62 -28.00
N LEU A 331 2.40 -3.09 -28.65
CA LEU A 331 2.10 -4.53 -28.79
C LEU A 331 3.24 -5.28 -29.52
N ARG A 332 3.87 -4.63 -30.49
CA ARG A 332 5.04 -5.18 -31.18
C ARG A 332 6.26 -5.24 -30.28
N GLU A 333 6.51 -4.20 -29.48
CA GLU A 333 7.64 -4.14 -28.54
C GLU A 333 7.55 -5.20 -27.44
N VAL A 334 6.34 -5.43 -26.89
CA VAL A 334 6.11 -6.52 -25.91
C VAL A 334 5.96 -7.91 -26.55
N GLY A 335 6.17 -8.02 -27.87
CA GLY A 335 6.19 -9.29 -28.59
C GLY A 335 4.84 -9.87 -29.02
N ASP A 336 3.71 -9.20 -28.74
CA ASP A 336 2.37 -9.65 -29.16
C ASP A 336 2.03 -9.20 -30.59
N SER A 337 2.70 -9.85 -31.56
CA SER A 337 2.51 -9.58 -32.99
C SER A 337 1.07 -9.87 -33.46
N THR A 338 0.37 -10.80 -32.81
CA THR A 338 -1.00 -11.17 -33.18
C THR A 338 -1.97 -10.06 -32.80
N ALA A 339 -1.89 -9.55 -31.57
CA ALA A 339 -2.71 -8.42 -31.14
C ALA A 339 -2.34 -7.13 -31.88
N ALA A 340 -1.06 -6.91 -32.19
CA ALA A 340 -0.60 -5.80 -33.01
C ALA A 340 -1.29 -5.81 -34.38
N HIS A 341 -1.29 -6.96 -35.04
CA HIS A 341 -1.92 -7.15 -36.34
C HIS A 341 -3.44 -6.94 -36.29
N ALA A 342 -4.12 -7.53 -35.30
CA ALA A 342 -5.56 -7.38 -35.10
C ALA A 342 -5.96 -5.93 -34.78
N THR A 343 -5.12 -5.20 -34.05
CA THR A 343 -5.36 -3.79 -33.70
C THR A 343 -5.21 -2.89 -34.91
N LEU A 344 -4.13 -3.05 -35.69
CA LEU A 344 -3.91 -2.29 -36.92
C LEU A 344 -5.03 -2.51 -37.94
N THR A 345 -5.50 -3.76 -38.08
CA THR A 345 -6.59 -4.12 -38.99
C THR A 345 -7.93 -3.51 -38.55
N ARG A 346 -8.28 -3.60 -37.26
CA ARG A 346 -9.52 -2.99 -36.72
C ARG A 346 -9.50 -1.47 -36.82
N GLY A 347 -8.33 -0.86 -36.63
CA GLY A 347 -8.13 0.58 -36.71
C GLY A 347 -8.04 1.14 -38.12
N ALA A 348 -8.18 0.33 -39.17
CA ALA A 348 -7.92 0.76 -40.55
C ALA A 348 -8.71 2.01 -40.98
N ASN A 349 -9.95 2.16 -40.50
CA ASN A 349 -10.82 3.29 -40.82
C ASN A 349 -10.39 4.61 -40.15
N LEU A 350 -9.46 4.57 -39.19
CA LEU A 350 -8.94 5.74 -38.50
C LEU A 350 -7.87 6.47 -39.35
N PHE A 351 -7.24 5.80 -40.31
CA PHE A 351 -6.13 6.34 -41.11
C PHE A 351 -6.65 7.08 -42.36
N THR A 352 -7.13 8.31 -42.16
CA THR A 352 -7.73 9.11 -43.24
C THR A 352 -6.74 10.03 -43.97
N THR A 353 -5.63 10.39 -43.32
CA THR A 353 -4.61 11.29 -43.88
C THR A 353 -3.49 10.49 -44.55
N ASP A 354 -2.82 11.08 -45.55
CA ASP A 354 -1.69 10.43 -46.22
C ASP A 354 -0.58 10.04 -45.26
N ALA A 355 -0.25 10.90 -44.29
CA ALA A 355 0.74 10.62 -43.27
C ALA A 355 0.35 9.41 -42.40
N SER A 356 -0.90 9.36 -41.90
CA SER A 356 -1.37 8.24 -41.08
C SER A 356 -1.43 6.92 -41.87
N ARG A 357 -1.78 6.98 -43.16
CA ARG A 357 -1.78 5.83 -44.07
C ARG A 357 -0.37 5.31 -44.35
N GLN A 358 0.58 6.20 -44.58
CA GLN A 358 1.98 5.84 -44.78
C GLN A 358 2.56 5.17 -43.53
N ALA A 359 2.32 5.73 -42.35
CA ALA A 359 2.74 5.16 -41.08
C ALA A 359 2.11 3.77 -40.84
N ALA A 360 0.81 3.62 -41.08
CA ALA A 360 0.13 2.32 -40.97
C ALA A 360 0.67 1.28 -41.98
N ALA A 361 0.98 1.70 -43.21
CA ALA A 361 1.56 0.84 -44.24
C ALA A 361 3.00 0.40 -43.90
N GLU A 362 3.81 1.29 -43.32
CA GLU A 362 5.13 0.93 -42.81
C GLU A 362 5.03 -0.07 -41.67
N LEU A 363 4.13 0.17 -40.72
CA LEU A 363 3.90 -0.75 -39.61
C LEU A 363 3.44 -2.14 -40.08
N ALA A 364 2.50 -2.20 -41.02
CA ALA A 364 2.04 -3.46 -41.62
C ALA A 364 3.21 -4.24 -42.25
N ARG A 365 4.13 -3.54 -42.95
CA ARG A 365 5.36 -4.14 -43.49
C ARG A 365 6.28 -4.66 -42.39
N THR A 366 6.47 -3.92 -41.29
CA THR A 366 7.27 -4.40 -40.15
C THR A 366 6.66 -5.62 -39.45
N LEU A 367 5.33 -5.78 -39.54
CA LEU A 367 4.61 -6.96 -39.05
C LEU A 367 4.60 -8.12 -40.08
N GLY A 368 5.22 -7.94 -41.24
CA GLY A 368 5.30 -8.96 -42.30
C GLY A 368 4.04 -9.10 -43.17
N ASP A 369 3.09 -8.16 -43.10
CA ASP A 369 1.87 -8.19 -43.92
C ASP A 369 1.89 -7.15 -45.04
N GLU A 370 2.45 -7.55 -46.18
CA GLU A 370 2.47 -6.77 -47.42
C GLU A 370 1.08 -6.54 -48.01
N ALA A 371 0.11 -7.44 -47.79
CA ALA A 371 -1.24 -7.28 -48.32
C ALA A 371 -1.99 -6.17 -47.56
N LEU A 372 -1.85 -6.14 -46.23
CA LEU A 372 -2.38 -5.08 -45.38
C LEU A 372 -1.70 -3.74 -45.68
N ALA A 373 -0.38 -3.74 -45.89
CA ALA A 373 0.36 -2.52 -46.24
C ALA A 373 -0.16 -1.87 -47.54
N ARG A 374 -0.40 -2.68 -48.58
CA ARG A 374 -1.00 -2.20 -49.83
C ARG A 374 -2.41 -1.67 -49.65
N ARG A 375 -3.17 -2.18 -48.67
CA ARG A 375 -4.53 -1.71 -48.37
C ARG A 375 -4.58 -0.28 -47.82
N PHE A 376 -3.47 0.18 -47.23
CA PHE A 376 -3.34 1.54 -46.71
C PHE A 376 -2.80 2.53 -47.75
N LEU A 377 -2.19 2.04 -48.83
CA LEU A 377 -1.64 2.89 -49.88
C LEU A 377 -2.62 2.95 -51.07
N PRO A 378 -2.68 4.08 -51.79
CA PRO A 378 -3.54 4.25 -52.97
C PRO A 378 -3.17 3.34 -54.14
#